data_AF-A0AAC9HS76-F1
#
_entry.id   AF-A0AAC9HS76-F1
#
_cell.length_a   1.000
_cell.length_b   1.000
_cell.length_c   1.000
_cell.angle_alpha   90.00
_cell.angle_beta   90.00
_cell.angle_gamma   90.00
#
_symmetry.space_group_name_H-M   'P 1'
#
loop_
_entity.id
_entity.type
_entity.pdbx_description
1 polymer ?
#
loop_
_entity_poly.entity_id
_entity_poly.type
_entity_poly.pdbx_seq_one_letter_code
_entity_poly.pdbx_strand_id
1 'polypeptide(L)' 'MLKPWMEKRPDETDREVMHRRSRTCYYCPREDPTVNESIEHEKTHEVPVRRKPKDAPIED' A
#
# COMPACT_ATOMS: atom_id res chain seq x y z
N MET A 1 -13.48 -7.23 10.35
CA MET A 1 -12.54 -6.63 11.33
C MET A 1 -11.55 -5.80 10.55
N LEU A 2 -11.26 -4.58 11.00
CA LEU A 2 -10.24 -3.74 10.37
C LEU A 2 -8.85 -4.32 10.64
N LYS A 3 -7.89 -4.04 9.76
CA LYS A 3 -6.50 -4.43 9.96
C LYS A 3 -5.88 -3.59 11.09
N PRO A 4 -4.89 -4.11 11.85
CA PRO A 4 -4.34 -3.43 13.02
C PRO A 4 -3.85 -1.99 12.73
N TRP A 5 -3.20 -1.78 11.58
CA TRP A 5 -2.71 -0.46 11.17
C TRP A 5 -3.81 0.50 10.67
N MET A 6 -5.01 -0.02 10.40
CA MET A 6 -6.19 0.79 10.08
C MET A 6 -7.04 1.08 11.31
N GLU A 7 -6.72 0.55 12.48
CA GLU A 7 -7.46 0.86 13.70
C GLU A 7 -7.31 2.33 14.09
N LYS A 8 -8.36 2.88 14.69
CA LYS A 8 -8.35 4.24 15.19
C LYS A 8 -7.37 4.33 16.36
N ARG A 9 -6.43 5.28 16.33
CA ARG A 9 -5.58 5.58 17.49
C ARG A 9 -6.41 6.31 18.55
N PRO A 10 -6.08 6.17 19.84
CA PRO A 10 -6.88 6.74 20.93
C PRO A 10 -7.03 8.27 20.83
N ASP A 11 -6.02 8.96 20.31
CA ASP A 11 -5.99 10.42 20.20
C ASP A 11 -6.53 10.98 18.86
N GLU A 12 -6.94 10.13 17.92
CA GLU A 12 -7.42 10.60 16.62
C GLU A 12 -8.91 10.97 16.66
N THR A 13 -9.28 12.04 15.98
CA THR A 13 -10.68 12.31 15.63
C THR A 13 -11.13 11.40 14.49
N ASP A 14 -12.45 11.21 14.33
CA ASP A 14 -12.98 10.40 13.21
C ASP A 14 -12.52 10.93 11.84
N ARG A 15 -12.42 12.26 11.71
CA ARG A 15 -11.92 12.93 10.50
C ARG A 15 -10.46 12.61 10.22
N GLU A 16 -9.63 12.58 11.24
CA GLU A 16 -8.20 12.23 11.10
C GLU A 16 -8.03 10.76 10.75
N VAL A 17 -8.81 9.87 11.35
CA VAL A 17 -8.82 8.44 11.00
C VAL A 17 -9.18 8.24 9.54
N MET A 18 -10.25 8.89 9.07
CA MET A 18 -10.69 8.82 7.67
C MET A 18 -9.58 9.31 6.72
N HIS A 19 -8.97 10.45 7.03
CA HIS A 19 -7.90 11.05 6.23
C HIS A 19 -6.59 10.25 6.25
N ARG A 20 -6.31 9.55 7.34
CA ARG A 20 -5.17 8.65 7.46
C ARG A 20 -5.40 7.38 6.65
N ARG A 21 -6.56 6.73 6.87
CA ARG A 21 -6.95 5.49 6.20
C ARG A 21 -6.99 5.65 4.69
N SER A 22 -7.46 6.78 4.18
CA SER A 22 -7.50 7.03 2.73
C SER A 22 -6.12 7.06 2.08
N ARG A 23 -5.05 7.24 2.86
CA ARG A 23 -3.65 7.24 2.40
C ARG A 23 -2.85 6.07 2.97
N THR A 24 -3.51 5.11 3.60
CA THR A 24 -2.86 3.93 4.18
C THR A 24 -3.12 2.74 3.26
N CYS A 25 -2.06 2.05 2.86
CA CYS A 25 -2.15 0.85 2.05
C CYS A 25 -3.06 -0.20 2.71
N TYR A 26 -3.95 -0.78 1.92
CA TYR A 26 -4.78 -1.88 2.38
C TYR A 26 -3.95 -3.10 2.78
N TYR A 27 -2.88 -3.42 2.05
CA TYR A 27 -2.15 -4.68 2.20
C TYR A 27 -1.02 -4.66 3.24
N CYS A 28 -0.49 -3.50 3.59
CA CYS A 28 0.63 -3.37 4.54
C CYS A 28 0.51 -2.07 5.37
N PRO A 29 1.27 -1.89 6.47
CA PRO A 29 1.13 -0.73 7.35
C PRO A 29 1.74 0.57 6.80
N ARG A 30 1.87 0.69 5.47
CA ARG A 30 2.48 1.86 4.82
C ARG A 30 1.46 2.99 4.74
N GLU A 31 1.87 4.18 5.18
CA GLU A 31 1.12 5.43 5.04
C GLU A 31 1.85 6.31 4.03
N ASP A 32 1.14 6.74 2.99
CA ASP A 32 1.67 7.58 1.92
C ASP A 32 1.20 9.03 2.09
N PRO A 33 1.91 10.03 1.52
CA PRO A 33 1.54 11.43 1.71
C PRO A 33 0.25 11.80 0.97
N THR A 34 -0.10 11.08 -0.10
CA THR A 34 -1.34 11.28 -0.87
C THR A 34 -2.07 9.95 -1.10
N VAL A 35 -3.39 10.05 -1.34
CA VAL A 35 -4.24 8.90 -1.68
C VAL A 35 -3.79 8.24 -2.98
N ASN A 36 -3.33 9.04 -3.94
CA ASN A 36 -2.87 8.52 -5.22
C ASN A 36 -1.60 7.65 -5.05
N GLU A 37 -0.67 8.06 -4.19
CA GLU A 37 0.52 7.25 -3.91
C GLU A 37 0.21 5.96 -3.17
N SER A 38 -0.76 5.95 -2.24
CA SER A 38 -1.19 4.70 -1.60
C SER A 38 -1.83 3.74 -2.60
N ILE A 39 -2.64 4.25 -3.54
CA ILE A 39 -3.26 3.43 -4.60
C ILE A 39 -2.18 2.85 -5.54
N GLU A 40 -1.21 3.66 -6.00
CA GLU A 40 -0.11 3.15 -6.83
C GLU A 40 0.73 2.11 -6.07
N HIS A 41 0.91 2.29 -4.76
CA HIS A 41 1.60 1.32 -3.93
C HIS A 41 0.80 0.02 -3.76
N GLU A 42 -0.52 0.07 -3.60
CA GLU A 42 -1.39 -1.11 -3.47
C GLU A 42 -1.26 -2.05 -4.68
N LYS A 43 -1.13 -1.50 -5.90
CA LYS A 43 -0.90 -2.29 -7.12
C LYS A 43 0.35 -3.17 -7.03
N THR A 44 1.35 -2.81 -6.21
CA THR A 44 2.56 -3.63 -6.03
C THR A 44 2.30 -4.91 -5.25
N HIS A 45 1.22 -4.97 -4.45
CA HIS A 45 0.78 -6.18 -3.74
C HIS A 45 -0.13 -7.06 -4.61
N GLU A 46 -0.85 -6.46 -5.55
CA GLU A 46 -1.77 -7.18 -6.44
C GLU A 46 -1.07 -8.00 -7.52
N VAL A 47 0.25 -7.81 -7.73
CA VAL A 47 1.02 -8.60 -8.69
C VAL A 47 1.53 -9.87 -8.00
N PRO A 48 0.97 -11.07 -8.28
CA PRO A 48 1.74 -12.29 -8.08
C PRO A 48 2.93 -12.17 -9.03
N VAL A 49 4.11 -12.10 -8.43
CA VAL A 49 5.41 -12.03 -9.09
C VAL A 49 5.56 -13.26 -9.99
N ARG A 50 5.03 -13.23 -11.21
CA ARG A 50 5.60 -13.97 -12.34
C ARG A 50 6.81 -13.20 -12.84
N ARG A 51 7.81 -13.02 -11.97
CA ARG A 51 9.18 -12.75 -12.44
C ARG A 51 9.66 -14.07 -13.05
N LYS A 52 9.55 -14.20 -14.37
CA LYS A 52 10.63 -14.92 -15.06
C LYS A 52 11.89 -14.06 -14.89
N PRO A 53 13.02 -14.62 -14.45
CA PRO A 53 14.27 -13.88 -14.42
C PRO A 53 14.56 -13.40 -15.84
N LYS A 54 14.81 -12.09 -15.96
CA LYS A 54 15.18 -11.41 -17.20
C LYS A 54 16.70 -11.57 -17.37
N ASP A 55 17.15 -12.82 -17.52
CA ASP A 55 18.51 -13.17 -17.90
C ASP A 55 18.42 -14.01 -19.17
N ALA A 56 18.28 -13.30 -20.30
CA ALA A 56 18.78 -13.81 -21.56
C ALA A 56 19.82 -12.77 -22.01
N PRO A 57 21.12 -13.08 -21.99
CA PRO A 57 22.10 -12.21 -22.60
C PRO A 57 21.76 -12.08 -24.09
N ILE A 58 21.76 -10.84 -24.59
CA ILE A 58 21.80 -10.59 -26.02
C ILE A 58 23.21 -10.98 -26.46
N GLU A 59 23.35 -12.13 -27.10
CA GLU A 59 24.53 -12.48 -27.89
C GLU A 59 24.11 -12.63 -29.36
N ASP A 60 24.77 -11.78 -30.17
CA ASP A 60 24.86 -11.60 -31.64
C ASP A 60 23.59 -11.44 -32.49
#